data_AF-B8MR43-F1
#
_entry.id   AF-B8MR43-F1
#
_cell.length_a   1.000
_cell.length_b   1.000
_cell.length_c   1.000
_cell.angle_alpha   90.00
_cell.angle_beta   90.00
_cell.angle_gamma   90.00
#
_symmetry.space_group_name_H-M   'P 1'
#
loop_
_entity.id
_entity.type
_entity.pdbx_description
1 polymer ?
#
loop_
_entity_poly.entity_id
_entity_poly.type
_entity_poly.pdbx_seq_one_letter_code
_entity_poly.pdbx_strand_id
1 'polypeptide(L)'
;MAREFLHLRPNDISGMIFVDVDQELNTVEGLWPAPYVDSVVDGLDVFDVLGITSGHRLLADDEWRELMSVKKREKEDEEKEHARVVVAEAARYIESGSVLTLKKQLDRSQRNAPLLGDRPVSVLKEDAESSECHGGREKEIPKMIETYDTLDEKWQRGLLGLSSKSKWVCTEKSGHNIHSTKPELIVQELKWVLENLNEW
;
A
#
# COMPACT_ATOMS: atom_id res chain seq x y z
N MET A 1 -0.89 -2.64 8.73
CA MET A 1 0.09 -2.25 9.78
C MET A 1 -0.12 -0.84 10.36
N ALA A 2 -0.25 0.22 9.56
CA ALA A 2 -0.35 1.60 10.09
C ALA A 2 -1.44 1.82 11.17
N ARG A 3 -2.57 1.12 11.07
CA ARG A 3 -3.65 1.22 12.07
C ARG A 3 -3.37 0.49 13.39
N GLU A 4 -2.41 -0.42 13.44
CA GLU A 4 -1.93 -0.98 14.71
C GLU A 4 -1.26 0.10 15.56
N PHE A 5 -0.43 0.94 14.91
CA PHE A 5 0.18 2.08 15.58
C PHE A 5 -0.89 3.06 16.08
N LEU A 6 -1.90 3.37 15.26
CA LEU A 6 -3.06 4.17 15.67
C LEU A 6 -3.77 3.60 16.90
N HIS A 7 -3.94 2.28 16.95
CA HIS A 7 -4.57 1.62 18.09
C HIS A 7 -3.75 1.71 19.36
N LEU A 8 -2.43 1.58 19.25
CA LEU A 8 -1.52 1.62 20.40
C LEU A 8 -1.27 3.04 20.90
N ARG A 9 -1.28 4.03 20.00
CA ARG A 9 -0.90 5.43 20.25
C ARG A 9 -1.93 6.44 19.73
N PRO A 10 -3.22 6.34 20.12
CA PRO A 10 -4.29 7.14 19.53
C PRO A 10 -4.20 8.65 19.83
N ASN A 11 -3.45 9.02 20.87
CA ASN A 11 -3.26 10.41 21.28
C ASN A 11 -1.98 11.04 20.71
N ASP A 12 -1.09 10.23 20.14
CA ASP A 12 0.20 10.70 19.61
C ASP A 12 0.09 11.04 18.11
N ILE A 13 -1.11 10.95 17.53
CA ILE A 13 -1.37 11.13 16.12
C ILE A 13 -2.31 12.33 15.96
N SER A 14 -1.84 13.38 15.28
CA SER A 14 -2.64 14.57 14.96
C SER A 14 -3.29 14.51 13.58
N GLY A 15 -2.83 13.60 12.71
CA GLY A 15 -3.36 13.37 11.37
C GLY A 15 -2.63 12.20 10.69
N MET A 16 -3.18 11.66 9.59
CA MET A 16 -2.60 10.53 8.88
C MET A 16 -2.70 10.68 7.36
N ILE A 17 -1.71 10.12 6.66
CA ILE A 17 -1.73 9.95 5.21
C ILE A 17 -1.58 8.46 4.94
N PHE A 18 -2.55 7.87 4.26
CA PHE A 18 -2.48 6.52 3.75
C PHE A 18 -2.07 6.60 2.28
N VAL A 19 -0.94 5.99 1.93
CA VAL A 19 -0.42 5.95 0.56
C VAL A 19 -0.50 4.50 0.09
N ASP A 20 -1.45 4.23 -0.80
CA ASP A 20 -1.68 2.93 -1.44
C ASP A 20 -1.49 1.75 -0.49
N VAL A 21 -2.29 1.71 0.58
CA VAL A 21 -2.03 0.85 1.73
C VAL A 21 -2.74 -0.49 1.65
N ASP A 22 -2.00 -1.55 1.94
CA ASP A 22 -2.60 -2.83 2.27
C ASP A 22 -3.41 -2.77 3.57
N GLN A 23 -4.53 -3.50 3.59
CA GLN A 23 -5.34 -3.68 4.77
C GLN A 23 -5.87 -5.11 4.95
N GLU A 24 -6.53 -5.39 6.07
CA GLU A 24 -7.01 -6.74 6.41
C GLU A 24 -7.94 -7.37 5.39
N LEU A 25 -8.70 -6.54 4.67
CA LEU A 25 -9.62 -7.02 3.65
C LEU A 25 -8.88 -7.60 2.45
N ASN A 26 -7.62 -7.22 2.21
CA ASN A 26 -6.79 -7.78 1.14
C ASN A 26 -6.59 -9.29 1.29
N THR A 27 -6.57 -9.79 2.53
CA THR A 27 -6.41 -11.22 2.84
C THR A 27 -7.70 -11.93 3.26
N VAL A 28 -8.72 -11.17 3.67
CA VAL A 28 -10.00 -11.71 4.19
C VAL A 28 -11.10 -11.71 3.12
N GLU A 29 -11.22 -10.62 2.38
CA GLU A 29 -12.11 -10.50 1.21
C GLU A 29 -11.36 -10.80 -0.09
N GLY A 30 -10.13 -10.30 -0.21
CA GLY A 30 -9.19 -10.61 -1.27
C GLY A 30 -8.52 -11.97 -1.03
N LEU A 31 -8.34 -12.73 -2.10
CA LEU A 31 -7.55 -13.97 -2.07
C LEU A 31 -6.06 -13.64 -2.23
N TRP A 32 -5.54 -12.61 -1.54
CA TRP A 32 -4.13 -12.22 -1.67
C TRP A 32 -3.26 -12.92 -0.62
N PRO A 33 -2.09 -13.47 -0.99
CA PRO A 33 -1.57 -13.58 -2.36
C PRO A 33 -2.37 -14.57 -3.22
N ALA A 34 -2.61 -14.20 -4.48
CA ALA A 34 -3.33 -15.07 -5.41
C ALA A 34 -2.53 -16.35 -5.67
N PRO A 35 -3.15 -17.54 -5.77
CA PRO A 35 -2.43 -18.83 -5.89
C PRO A 35 -1.45 -18.95 -7.06
N TYR A 36 -1.57 -18.09 -8.05
CA TYR A 36 -0.74 -18.06 -9.25
C TYR A 36 0.20 -16.86 -9.31
N VAL A 37 0.20 -15.96 -8.32
CA VAL A 37 1.02 -14.74 -8.35
C VAL A 37 2.49 -15.06 -8.57
N ASP A 38 3.02 -16.04 -7.83
CA ASP A 38 4.41 -16.51 -7.95
C ASP A 38 4.72 -16.99 -9.37
N SER A 39 3.79 -17.71 -9.99
CA SER A 39 3.96 -18.21 -11.36
C SER A 39 3.87 -17.12 -12.43
N VAL A 40 3.16 -16.01 -12.13
CA VAL A 40 3.03 -14.87 -13.05
C VAL A 40 4.27 -13.99 -12.98
N VAL A 41 4.87 -13.85 -11.79
CA VAL A 41 6.07 -13.01 -11.59
C VAL A 41 7.38 -13.77 -11.78
N ASP A 42 7.33 -15.10 -11.95
CA ASP A 42 8.54 -15.91 -12.15
C ASP A 42 9.33 -15.46 -13.38
N GLY A 43 10.63 -15.23 -13.19
CA GLY A 43 11.53 -14.73 -14.23
C GLY A 43 11.33 -13.27 -14.64
N LEU A 44 10.38 -12.53 -14.04
CA LEU A 44 10.21 -11.10 -14.29
C LEU A 44 11.11 -10.27 -13.38
N ASP A 45 11.68 -9.19 -13.93
CA ASP A 45 12.23 -8.13 -13.09
C ASP A 45 11.06 -7.27 -12.59
N VAL A 46 10.71 -7.49 -11.33
CA VAL A 46 9.58 -6.81 -10.67
C VAL A 46 9.79 -5.28 -10.64
N PHE A 47 11.03 -4.77 -10.59
CA PHE A 47 11.27 -3.32 -10.61
C PHE A 47 10.98 -2.72 -11.98
N ASP A 48 11.32 -3.44 -13.04
CA ASP A 48 11.01 -3.03 -14.42
C ASP A 48 9.51 -3.12 -14.70
N VAL A 49 8.87 -4.23 -14.31
CA VAL A 49 7.42 -4.44 -14.51
C VAL A 49 6.59 -3.40 -13.75
N LEU A 50 7.00 -3.05 -12.53
CA LEU A 50 6.36 -1.99 -11.74
C LEU A 50 6.76 -0.57 -12.18
N GLY A 51 7.56 -0.43 -13.24
CA GLY A 51 8.01 0.87 -13.76
C GLY A 51 8.92 1.67 -12.83
N ILE A 52 9.46 1.05 -11.77
CA ILE A 52 10.31 1.71 -10.78
C ILE A 52 11.66 2.05 -11.42
N THR A 53 12.23 1.14 -12.22
CA THR A 53 13.56 1.33 -12.82
C THR A 53 13.65 2.55 -13.72
N SER A 54 12.58 2.87 -14.46
CA SER A 54 12.53 4.02 -15.36
C SER A 54 11.82 5.23 -14.77
N GLY A 55 10.92 5.01 -13.80
CA GLY A 55 10.04 6.02 -13.23
C GLY A 55 10.47 6.57 -11.87
N HIS A 56 11.57 6.09 -11.28
CA HIS A 56 12.03 6.57 -9.98
C HIS A 56 12.37 8.07 -10.02
N ARG A 57 12.08 8.75 -8.92
CA ARG A 57 12.47 10.16 -8.67
C ARG A 57 13.49 10.29 -7.56
N LEU A 58 14.23 9.22 -7.25
CA LEU A 58 15.48 9.37 -6.48
C LEU A 58 16.34 10.40 -7.21
N LEU A 59 16.78 11.43 -6.49
CA LEU A 59 17.19 12.70 -7.08
C LEU A 59 18.55 12.63 -7.77
N ALA A 60 19.32 11.56 -7.56
CA ALA A 60 20.63 11.37 -8.17
C ALA A 60 20.89 9.92 -8.62
N ASP A 61 21.54 9.76 -9.79
CA ASP A 61 21.85 8.45 -10.41
C ASP A 61 22.82 7.58 -9.60
N ASP A 62 23.57 8.20 -8.69
CA ASP A 62 24.43 7.52 -7.72
C ASP A 62 23.62 6.89 -6.58
N GLU A 63 22.62 7.59 -6.03
CA GLU A 63 21.70 7.05 -5.02
C GLU A 63 20.94 5.83 -5.57
N TRP A 64 20.46 5.90 -6.81
CA TRP A 64 19.79 4.77 -7.46
C TRP A 64 20.75 3.58 -7.65
N ARG A 65 21.98 3.82 -8.15
CA ARG A 65 22.99 2.76 -8.29
C ARG A 65 23.37 2.15 -6.95
N GLU A 66 23.49 2.97 -5.91
CA GLU A 66 23.80 2.48 -4.57
C GLU A 66 22.67 1.57 -4.05
N LEU A 67 21.40 2.01 -4.14
CA LEU A 67 20.24 1.21 -3.75
C LEU A 67 20.20 -0.14 -4.48
N MET A 68 20.40 -0.12 -5.81
CA MET A 68 20.42 -1.35 -6.61
C MET A 68 21.61 -2.25 -6.26
N SER A 69 22.76 -1.66 -5.90
CA SER A 69 23.93 -2.41 -5.44
C SER A 69 23.72 -3.07 -4.07
N VAL A 70 23.01 -2.40 -3.16
CA VAL A 70 22.63 -2.96 -1.85
C VAL A 70 21.70 -4.15 -2.05
N LYS A 71 20.63 -3.98 -2.83
CA LYS A 71 19.67 -5.06 -3.11
C LYS A 71 20.32 -6.27 -3.79
N LYS A 72 21.26 -6.02 -4.70
CA LYS A 72 22.02 -7.09 -5.36
C LYS A 72 22.89 -7.86 -4.34
N ARG A 73 23.61 -7.16 -3.46
CA ARG A 73 24.38 -7.79 -2.38
C ARG A 73 23.50 -8.57 -1.42
N GLU A 74 22.35 -8.02 -1.01
CA GLU A 74 21.39 -8.73 -0.14
C GLU A 74 20.88 -10.03 -0.79
N LYS A 75 20.64 -10.02 -2.10
CA LYS A 75 20.26 -11.22 -2.85
C LYS A 75 21.40 -12.26 -2.92
N GLU A 76 22.64 -11.81 -3.05
CA GLU A 76 23.83 -12.65 -3.20
C GLU A 76 24.36 -13.20 -1.86
N ASP A 77 24.34 -12.39 -0.79
CA ASP A 77 24.98 -12.68 0.49
C ASP A 77 24.10 -13.54 1.42
N GLU A 78 22.77 -13.48 1.28
CA GLU A 78 21.84 -14.09 2.26
C GLU A 78 20.62 -14.74 1.64
N GLU A 79 20.73 -15.34 0.45
CA GLU A 79 19.61 -15.94 -0.29
C GLU A 79 18.76 -16.91 0.58
N LYS A 80 19.38 -17.59 1.56
CA LYS A 80 18.67 -18.48 2.51
C LYS A 80 18.03 -17.77 3.69
N GLU A 81 18.68 -16.77 4.29
CA GLU A 81 18.10 -16.05 5.44
C GLU A 81 17.04 -15.06 4.96
N HIS A 82 17.28 -14.38 3.84
CA HIS A 82 16.29 -13.55 3.15
C HIS A 82 15.04 -14.36 2.78
N ALA A 83 15.20 -15.56 2.19
CA ALA A 83 14.06 -16.43 1.89
C ALA A 83 13.27 -16.84 3.15
N ARG A 84 13.94 -17.08 4.29
CA ARG A 84 13.26 -17.39 5.55
C ARG A 84 12.47 -16.20 6.09
N VAL A 85 13.05 -15.00 6.02
CA VAL A 85 12.37 -13.76 6.46
C VAL A 85 11.15 -13.51 5.59
N VAL A 86 11.28 -13.58 4.27
CA VAL A 86 10.15 -13.39 3.33
C VAL A 86 9.00 -14.36 3.61
N VAL A 87 9.31 -15.66 3.79
CA VAL A 87 8.28 -16.67 4.11
C VAL A 87 7.62 -16.38 5.46
N ALA A 88 8.41 -16.01 6.48
CA ALA A 88 7.87 -15.68 7.79
C ALA A 88 6.99 -14.41 7.75
N GLU A 89 7.41 -13.37 7.05
CA GLU A 89 6.65 -12.14 6.87
C GLU A 89 5.35 -12.38 6.11
N ALA A 90 5.38 -13.14 5.02
CA ALA A 90 4.18 -13.51 4.27
C ALA A 90 3.16 -14.26 5.13
N ALA A 91 3.62 -15.24 5.94
CA ALA A 91 2.74 -15.95 6.87
C ALA A 91 2.12 -15.01 7.91
N ARG A 92 2.92 -14.09 8.48
CA ARG A 92 2.42 -13.10 9.46
C ARG A 92 1.49 -12.07 8.85
N TYR A 93 1.72 -11.67 7.60
CA TYR A 93 0.84 -10.78 6.87
C TYR A 93 -0.56 -11.39 6.71
N ILE A 94 -0.64 -12.66 6.27
CA ILE A 94 -1.91 -13.39 6.14
C ILE A 94 -2.61 -13.52 7.51
N GLU A 95 -1.89 -13.92 8.54
CA GLU A 95 -2.42 -14.00 9.91
C GLU A 95 -2.95 -12.65 10.41
N SER A 96 -2.28 -11.55 10.06
CA SER A 96 -2.62 -10.21 10.53
C SER A 96 -4.03 -9.76 10.11
N GLY A 97 -4.52 -10.21 8.95
CA GLY A 97 -5.85 -9.85 8.47
C GLY A 97 -6.97 -10.25 9.41
N SER A 98 -6.91 -11.47 9.95
CA SER A 98 -7.90 -11.95 10.93
C SER A 98 -7.81 -11.16 12.25
N VAL A 99 -6.60 -10.87 12.73
CA VAL A 99 -6.38 -10.10 13.95
C VAL A 99 -6.93 -8.68 13.83
N LEU A 100 -6.65 -8.01 12.70
CA LEU A 100 -7.09 -6.66 12.41
C LEU A 100 -8.61 -6.58 12.22
N THR A 101 -9.21 -7.56 11.56
CA THR A 101 -10.67 -7.66 11.36
C THR A 101 -11.41 -7.68 12.71
N LEU A 102 -10.90 -8.43 13.69
CA LEU A 102 -11.50 -8.50 15.03
C LEU A 102 -11.49 -7.16 15.77
N LYS A 103 -10.57 -6.25 15.44
CA LYS A 103 -10.48 -4.92 16.06
C LYS A 103 -11.54 -3.96 15.53
N LYS A 104 -12.18 -4.26 14.40
CA LYS A 104 -13.31 -3.49 13.84
C LYS A 104 -13.01 -1.99 13.73
N GLN A 105 -11.76 -1.64 13.42
CA GLN A 105 -11.29 -0.25 13.42
C GLN A 105 -11.93 0.62 12.34
N LEU A 106 -12.53 0.01 11.32
CA LEU A 106 -13.30 0.69 10.27
C LEU A 106 -14.83 0.58 10.46
N ASP A 107 -15.30 -0.20 11.43
CA ASP A 107 -16.73 -0.34 11.71
C ASP A 107 -17.26 0.92 12.42
N ARG A 108 -18.09 1.69 11.73
CA ARG A 108 -18.72 2.89 12.28
C ARG A 108 -19.97 2.57 13.11
N SER A 109 -20.59 1.42 12.90
CA SER A 109 -21.83 1.05 13.62
C SER A 109 -21.59 0.86 15.12
N GLN A 110 -20.36 0.56 15.52
CA GLN A 110 -19.98 0.32 16.90
C GLN A 110 -19.47 1.56 17.64
N ARG A 111 -19.40 2.73 16.99
CA ARG A 111 -18.84 3.96 17.58
C ARG A 111 -19.70 5.18 17.27
N ASN A 112 -19.84 6.05 18.26
CA ASN A 112 -20.57 7.32 18.13
C ASN A 112 -19.79 8.38 17.33
N ALA A 113 -18.47 8.19 17.15
CA ALA A 113 -17.59 9.11 16.42
C ALA A 113 -16.50 8.35 15.64
N PRO A 114 -15.91 8.95 14.58
CA PRO A 114 -14.73 8.40 13.90
C PRO A 114 -13.56 8.19 14.86
N LEU A 115 -12.69 7.21 14.59
CA LEU A 115 -11.58 6.84 15.48
C LEU A 115 -10.58 7.99 15.71
N LEU A 116 -10.35 8.79 14.67
CA LEU A 116 -9.50 9.98 14.69
C LEU A 116 -10.28 11.27 14.98
N GLY A 117 -11.59 11.19 15.24
CA GLY A 117 -12.42 12.38 15.42
C GLY A 117 -12.39 13.26 14.18
N ASP A 118 -11.89 14.49 14.33
CA ASP A 118 -11.72 15.49 13.28
C ASP A 118 -10.27 15.70 12.81
N ARG A 119 -9.34 14.87 13.30
CA ARG A 119 -7.94 14.88 12.88
C ARG A 119 -7.84 14.47 11.40
N PRO A 120 -7.18 15.26 10.54
CA PRO A 120 -7.22 15.07 9.10
C PRO A 120 -6.66 13.72 8.66
N VAL A 121 -7.37 13.06 7.73
CA VAL A 121 -6.94 11.83 7.07
C VAL A 121 -6.94 12.04 5.55
N SER A 122 -5.79 11.87 4.91
CA SER A 122 -5.71 11.77 3.45
C SER A 122 -5.48 10.32 3.03
N VAL A 123 -6.17 9.89 1.97
CA VAL A 123 -5.96 8.61 1.31
C VAL A 123 -5.56 8.87 -0.13
N LEU A 124 -4.33 8.50 -0.46
CA LEU A 124 -3.72 8.62 -1.76
C LEU A 124 -3.62 7.21 -2.37
N LYS A 125 -4.57 6.89 -3.26
CA LYS A 125 -4.60 5.65 -4.02
C LYS A 125 -3.93 5.83 -5.38
N GLU A 126 -3.32 4.79 -5.90
CA GLU A 126 -2.84 4.72 -7.28
C GLU A 126 -3.96 4.41 -8.28
N ASP A 127 -3.91 5.00 -9.47
CA ASP A 127 -4.72 4.55 -10.61
C ASP A 127 -3.97 3.44 -11.34
N ALA A 128 -4.51 2.22 -11.23
CA ALA A 128 -4.02 1.04 -11.93
C ALA A 128 -4.41 1.16 -13.41
N GLU A 129 -3.70 1.97 -14.19
CA GLU A 129 -3.66 1.71 -15.62
C GLU A 129 -2.97 0.36 -15.78
N SER A 130 -3.72 -0.62 -16.28
CA SER A 130 -3.25 -1.98 -16.52
C SER A 130 -1.94 -1.93 -17.30
N SER A 131 -0.83 -2.17 -16.59
CA SER A 131 0.41 -2.52 -17.27
C SER A 131 0.08 -3.71 -18.14
N GLU A 132 0.21 -3.57 -19.46
CA GLU A 132 -0.10 -4.62 -20.43
C GLU A 132 0.75 -5.84 -20.08
N CYS A 133 0.15 -6.78 -19.36
CA CYS A 133 0.81 -7.98 -18.89
C CYS A 133 1.04 -8.89 -20.11
N HIS A 134 2.18 -8.72 -20.78
CA HIS A 134 2.63 -9.57 -21.87
C HIS A 134 3.08 -10.94 -21.33
N GLY A 135 2.12 -11.76 -20.89
CA GLY A 135 2.37 -13.11 -20.39
C GLY A 135 1.15 -13.99 -20.58
N GLY A 136 1.19 -14.88 -21.57
CA GLY A 136 0.04 -15.64 -22.05
C GLY A 136 -0.56 -16.61 -21.02
N ARG A 137 -1.57 -16.16 -20.26
CA ARG A 137 -2.70 -16.94 -19.74
C ARG A 137 -3.95 -16.04 -19.66
N GLU A 138 -4.75 -16.10 -20.72
CA GLU A 138 -5.37 -14.92 -21.34
C GLU A 138 -6.79 -14.51 -20.88
N LYS A 139 -7.35 -15.08 -19.80
CA LYS A 139 -8.74 -14.72 -19.38
C LYS A 139 -8.98 -14.57 -17.88
N GLU A 140 -8.28 -15.33 -17.03
CA GLU A 140 -8.46 -15.24 -15.57
C GLU A 140 -7.70 -14.06 -14.96
N ILE A 141 -6.56 -13.67 -15.55
CA ILE A 141 -5.73 -12.56 -15.06
C ILE A 141 -6.44 -11.20 -15.21
N PRO A 142 -7.00 -10.83 -16.38
CA PRO A 142 -7.70 -9.54 -16.52
C PRO A 142 -8.91 -9.41 -15.60
N LYS A 143 -9.67 -10.50 -15.43
CA LYS A 143 -10.83 -10.53 -14.54
C LYS A 143 -10.44 -10.42 -13.07
N MET A 144 -9.32 -11.04 -12.68
CA MET A 144 -8.76 -10.83 -11.34
C MET A 144 -8.37 -9.38 -11.14
N ILE A 145 -7.61 -8.78 -12.08
CA ILE A 145 -7.18 -7.38 -11.99
C ILE A 145 -8.39 -6.47 -11.79
N GLU A 146 -9.41 -6.59 -12.64
CA GLU A 146 -10.65 -5.80 -12.51
C GLU A 146 -11.36 -5.99 -11.15
N THR A 147 -11.40 -7.24 -10.65
CA THR A 147 -11.99 -7.55 -9.35
C THR A 147 -11.17 -6.92 -8.21
N TYR A 148 -9.85 -7.00 -8.28
CA TYR A 148 -8.95 -6.42 -7.29
C TYR A 148 -8.96 -4.90 -7.33
N ASP A 149 -8.99 -4.26 -8.49
CA ASP A 149 -9.08 -2.81 -8.61
C ASP A 149 -10.37 -2.28 -7.96
N THR A 150 -11.49 -2.96 -8.21
CA THR A 150 -12.78 -2.60 -7.63
C THR A 150 -12.78 -2.79 -6.11
N LEU A 151 -12.24 -3.91 -5.63
CA LEU A 151 -12.16 -4.21 -4.21
C LEU A 151 -11.19 -3.27 -3.50
N ASP A 152 -10.03 -3.01 -4.07
CA ASP A 152 -9.03 -2.13 -3.51
C ASP A 152 -9.55 -0.69 -3.40
N GLU A 153 -10.21 -0.14 -4.42
CA GLU A 153 -10.81 1.20 -4.27
C GLU A 153 -11.83 1.25 -3.13
N LYS A 154 -12.73 0.26 -3.04
CA LYS A 154 -13.69 0.16 -1.93
C LYS A 154 -12.95 0.13 -0.58
N TRP A 155 -11.89 -0.65 -0.50
CA TRP A 155 -11.06 -0.84 0.69
C TRP A 155 -10.34 0.44 1.11
N GLN A 156 -9.61 1.07 0.19
CA GLN A 156 -8.92 2.35 0.39
C GLN A 156 -9.91 3.44 0.83
N ARG A 157 -11.07 3.54 0.18
CA ARG A 157 -12.11 4.52 0.56
C ARG A 157 -12.65 4.28 1.96
N GLY A 158 -12.65 3.03 2.44
CA GLY A 158 -13.05 2.69 3.81
C GLY A 158 -12.23 3.44 4.88
N LEU A 159 -10.97 3.77 4.58
CA LEU A 159 -10.07 4.50 5.47
C LEU A 159 -10.53 5.94 5.73
N LEU A 160 -11.26 6.54 4.79
CA LEU A 160 -11.83 7.88 4.97
C LEU A 160 -12.80 7.92 6.17
N GLY A 161 -13.38 6.78 6.54
CA GLY A 161 -14.25 6.65 7.72
C GLY A 161 -13.52 6.76 9.06
N LEU A 162 -12.18 6.80 9.07
CA LEU A 162 -11.40 6.99 10.30
C LEU A 162 -11.53 8.40 10.87
N SER A 163 -11.83 9.40 10.04
CA SER A 163 -11.98 10.80 10.44
C SER A 163 -13.25 11.42 9.84
N SER A 164 -13.77 12.48 10.47
CA SER A 164 -14.77 13.36 9.88
C SER A 164 -14.16 14.37 8.90
N LYS A 165 -12.84 14.56 8.94
CA LYS A 165 -12.07 15.43 8.04
C LYS A 165 -11.17 14.57 7.16
N SER A 166 -11.71 14.13 6.03
CA SER A 166 -11.03 13.17 5.16
C SER A 166 -10.95 13.65 3.71
N LYS A 167 -9.86 13.29 3.03
CA LYS A 167 -9.62 13.60 1.61
C LYS A 167 -9.25 12.33 0.84
N TRP A 168 -9.80 12.19 -0.35
CA TRP A 168 -9.51 11.13 -1.30
C TRP A 168 -8.73 11.70 -2.48
N VAL A 169 -7.64 11.03 -2.87
CA VAL A 169 -6.88 11.34 -4.07
C VAL A 169 -6.55 10.04 -4.80
N CYS A 170 -6.84 10.00 -6.10
CA CYS A 170 -6.40 8.92 -6.98
C CYS A 170 -5.38 9.50 -7.95
N THR A 171 -4.23 8.84 -8.13
CA THR A 171 -3.13 9.35 -8.96
C THR A 171 -3.11 8.69 -10.32
N GLU A 172 -3.12 9.44 -11.41
CA GLU A 172 -2.98 8.86 -12.75
C GLU A 172 -1.57 8.29 -12.96
N LYS A 173 -1.40 7.06 -13.48
CA LYS A 173 -0.13 6.52 -14.03
C LYS A 173 1.09 6.60 -13.07
N SER A 174 0.99 6.06 -11.86
CA SER A 174 2.09 6.12 -10.87
C SER A 174 2.65 4.75 -10.48
N GLY A 175 1.90 3.66 -10.65
CA GLY A 175 2.22 2.35 -10.11
C GLY A 175 2.13 2.33 -8.57
N HIS A 176 2.05 1.13 -7.96
CA HIS A 176 1.99 0.93 -6.51
C HIS A 176 3.10 1.62 -5.69
N ASN A 177 4.18 2.08 -6.35
CA ASN A 177 5.34 2.69 -5.73
C ASN A 177 5.30 4.23 -5.81
N ILE A 178 4.17 4.85 -5.46
CA ILE A 178 3.99 6.32 -5.43
C ILE A 178 5.15 7.01 -4.71
N HIS A 179 5.64 6.43 -3.61
CA HIS A 179 6.77 6.95 -2.84
C HIS A 179 8.07 7.06 -3.65
N SER A 180 8.26 6.18 -4.64
CA SER A 180 9.42 6.17 -5.52
C SER A 180 9.18 6.97 -6.80
N THR A 181 7.95 6.95 -7.36
CA THR A 181 7.66 7.50 -8.69
C THR A 181 7.07 8.91 -8.67
N LYS A 182 6.31 9.25 -7.62
CA LYS A 182 5.63 10.55 -7.44
C LYS A 182 5.64 11.02 -5.98
N PRO A 183 6.82 11.11 -5.32
CA PRO A 183 6.93 11.54 -3.93
C PRO A 183 6.31 12.92 -3.67
N GLU A 184 6.24 13.79 -4.69
CA GLU A 184 5.65 15.12 -4.58
C GLU A 184 4.15 15.07 -4.27
N LEU A 185 3.44 14.01 -4.66
CA LEU A 185 2.02 13.83 -4.31
C LEU A 185 1.86 13.55 -2.81
N ILE A 186 2.78 12.78 -2.22
CA ILE A 186 2.80 12.56 -0.77
C ILE A 186 3.05 13.89 -0.05
N VAL A 187 3.95 14.73 -0.56
CA VAL A 187 4.21 16.07 -0.01
C VAL A 187 2.97 16.96 -0.09
N GLN A 188 2.20 16.90 -1.18
CA GLN A 188 0.95 17.66 -1.31
C GLN A 188 -0.08 17.20 -0.27
N GLU A 189 -0.23 15.89 -0.06
CA GLU A 189 -1.14 15.38 0.96
C GLU A 189 -0.67 15.71 2.38
N LEU A 190 0.64 15.73 2.62
CA LEU A 190 1.22 16.18 3.89
C LEU A 190 0.90 17.65 4.16
N LYS A 191 1.08 18.53 3.17
CA LYS A 191 0.70 19.95 3.29
C LYS A 191 -0.77 20.09 3.62
N TRP A 192 -1.64 19.36 2.91
CA TRP A 192 -3.07 19.38 3.18
C TRP A 192 -3.39 18.93 4.61
N VAL A 193 -2.78 17.85 5.10
CA VAL A 193 -2.96 17.38 6.49
C VAL A 193 -2.53 18.47 7.48
N LEU A 194 -1.35 19.06 7.30
CA LEU A 194 -0.81 20.10 8.18
C LEU A 194 -1.68 21.36 8.22
N GLU A 195 -2.19 21.81 7.07
CA GLU A 195 -3.10 22.96 6.95
C GLU A 195 -4.46 22.71 7.62
N ASN A 196 -4.81 21.45 7.86
CA ASN A 196 -6.10 21.03 8.41
C ASN A 196 -6.00 20.50 9.85
N LEU A 197 -4.83 20.57 10.49
CA LEU A 197 -4.69 20.32 11.91
C LEU A 197 -5.46 21.40 12.68
N ASN A 198 -6.18 21.00 13.73
CA ASN A 198 -6.68 21.98 14.69
C ASN A 198 -5.51 22.47 15.56
N GLU A 199 -5.61 23.69 16.11
CA GLU A 199 -4.55 24.33 16.91
C GLU A 199 -3.91 23.38 17.94
N TRP A 200 -2.58 23.52 18.10
CA TRP A 200 -1.68 22.63 18.85
C TRP A 200 -1.88 22.67 20.36
#